data_AF-A0A9N7LTX2-F1
#
_entry.id   AF-A0A9N7LTX2-F1
#
_cell.length_a   1.000
_cell.length_b   1.000
_cell.length_c   1.000
_cell.angle_alpha   90.00
_cell.angle_beta   90.00
_cell.angle_gamma   90.00
#
_symmetry.space_group_name_H-M   'P 1'
#
loop_
_entity.id
_entity.type
_entity.pdbx_description
1 polymer ?
#
loop_
_entity_poly.entity_id
_entity_poly.type
_entity_poly.pdbx_seq_one_letter_code
_entity_poly.pdbx_strand_id
1 'polypeptide(L)' 'MLTVNLARTRANPDVRSTSELTGIDKVAADEAVMVRAPGPMQGGLGSGLVGDTIGNHNFHGGDDQAVYAYS' A
#
# COMPACT_ATOMS: atom_id res chain seq x y z
N MET A 1 -19.26 -0.40 8.23
CA MET A 1 -18.20 -0.55 9.25
C MET A 1 -16.89 -0.15 8.58
N LEU A 2 -16.12 0.75 9.17
CA LEU A 2 -14.81 1.13 8.64
C LEU A 2 -13.77 0.06 8.98
N THR A 3 -12.92 -0.30 8.03
CA THR A 3 -11.80 -1.24 8.21
C THR A 3 -10.50 -0.61 7.70
N VAL A 4 -9.38 -0.91 8.35
CA VAL A 4 -8.03 -0.60 7.83
C VAL A 4 -7.50 -1.84 7.14
N ASN A 5 -7.13 -1.72 5.86
CA ASN A 5 -6.71 -2.85 5.06
C ASN A 5 -5.26 -2.72 4.61
N LEU A 6 -4.45 -3.76 4.85
CA LEU A 6 -3.04 -3.82 4.45
C LEU A 6 -2.86 -4.80 3.29
N ALA A 7 -1.82 -4.58 2.48
CA ALA A 7 -1.50 -5.44 1.36
C ALA A 7 -1.18 -6.88 1.82
N ARG A 8 -1.90 -7.83 1.24
CA ARG A 8 -1.49 -9.23 1.18
C ARG A 8 -0.85 -9.46 -0.19
N THR A 9 0.46 -9.29 -0.25
CA THR A 9 1.20 -9.45 -1.51
C THR A 9 0.98 -10.83 -2.09
N ARG A 10 0.59 -10.89 -3.38
CA ARG A 10 0.34 -12.13 -4.12
C ARG A 10 0.94 -12.05 -5.51
N ALA A 11 1.06 -13.20 -6.18
CA ALA A 11 1.43 -13.25 -7.59
C ALA A 11 0.47 -12.40 -8.43
N ASN A 12 1.02 -11.59 -9.32
CA ASN A 12 0.25 -10.73 -10.19
C ASN A 12 -0.42 -11.56 -11.29
N PRO A 13 -1.76 -11.60 -11.36
CA PRO A 13 -2.46 -12.37 -12.38
C PRO A 13 -2.42 -11.71 -13.76
N ASP A 14 -1.99 -10.45 -13.88
CA ASP A 14 -1.87 -9.78 -15.18
C ASP A 14 -0.59 -10.23 -15.89
N VAL A 15 -0.76 -11.06 -16.92
CA VAL A 15 0.33 -11.59 -17.76
C VAL A 15 1.11 -10.53 -18.53
N ARG A 16 0.59 -9.30 -18.61
CA ARG A 16 1.27 -8.16 -19.24
C ARG A 16 2.02 -7.30 -18.23
N SER A 17 1.85 -7.56 -16.94
CA SER A 17 2.54 -6.78 -15.92
C SER A 17 4.04 -7.05 -15.97
N THR A 18 4.81 -5.99 -15.78
CA THR A 18 6.27 -6.08 -15.58
C THR A 18 6.64 -6.45 -14.14
N SER A 19 5.67 -6.51 -13.22
CA SER A 19 5.88 -6.91 -11.83
C SER A 19 5.22 -8.27 -11.57
N GLU A 20 6.00 -9.21 -11.03
CA GLU A 20 5.53 -10.55 -10.67
C GLU A 20 4.58 -10.56 -9.46
N LEU A 21 4.57 -9.49 -8.66
CA LEU A 21 3.80 -9.38 -7.43
C LEU A 21 2.86 -8.17 -7.47
N THR A 22 1.74 -8.27 -6.75
CA THR A 22 0.81 -7.17 -6.55
C THR A 22 0.33 -7.12 -5.10
N GLY A 23 0.20 -5.89 -4.59
CA GLY A 23 -0.39 -5.59 -3.28
C GLY A 23 -1.86 -5.14 -3.36
N ILE A 24 -2.52 -5.33 -4.52
CA ILE A 24 -3.92 -4.88 -4.72
C ILE A 24 -4.91 -5.63 -3.83
N ASP A 25 -4.57 -6.85 -3.42
CA ASP A 25 -5.36 -7.58 -2.43
C ASP A 25 -5.11 -6.96 -1.06
N LYS A 26 -6.05 -6.12 -0.60
CA LYS A 26 -6.00 -5.47 0.71
C LYS A 26 -6.94 -6.21 1.66
N VAL A 27 -6.40 -6.73 2.75
CA VAL A 27 -7.16 -7.49 3.76
C VAL A 27 -7.20 -6.69 5.05
N ALA A 28 -8.34 -6.76 5.75
CA ALA A 28 -8.52 -6.10 7.03
C ALA A 28 -7.44 -6.52 8.04
N ALA A 29 -6.86 -5.54 8.72
CA ALA A 29 -5.95 -5.80 9.83
C ALA A 29 -6.76 -6.25 11.05
N ASP A 30 -6.27 -7.28 11.74
CA ASP A 30 -6.87 -7.79 12.98
C ASP A 30 -6.53 -6.90 14.18
N GLU A 31 -5.45 -6.13 14.09
CA GLU A 31 -4.89 -5.30 15.15
C GLU A 31 -4.77 -3.84 14.73
N ALA A 32 -4.53 -2.96 15.70
CA ALA A 32 -4.29 -1.55 15.43
C ALA A 32 -3.06 -1.36 14.53
N VAL A 33 -3.21 -0.54 13.48
CA VAL A 33 -2.13 -0.22 12.53
C VAL A 33 -1.53 1.13 12.87
N MET A 34 -0.21 1.17 13.03
CA MET A 34 0.52 2.42 13.22
C MET A 34 0.48 3.25 11.94
N VAL A 35 0.14 4.53 12.08
CA VAL A 35 0.15 5.52 10.99
C VAL A 35 1.29 6.50 11.21
N ARG A 36 2.04 6.81 10.16
CA ARG A 36 3.11 7.82 10.17
C ARG A 36 3.19 8.54 8.84
N ALA A 37 3.83 9.71 8.82
CA ALA A 37 4.21 10.34 7.56
C ALA A 37 5.16 9.41 6.80
N PRO A 38 4.84 9.02 5.55
CA PRO A 38 5.77 8.25 4.73
C PRO A 38 6.95 9.09 4.24
N GLY A 39 6.83 10.42 4.20
CA GLY A 39 7.83 11.30 3.60
C GLY A 39 7.64 11.42 2.08
N PRO A 40 8.64 11.89 1.34
CA PRO A 40 8.54 12.10 -0.11
C PRO A 40 8.22 10.83 -0.91
N MET A 41 7.57 10.97 -2.07
CA MET A 41 7.23 9.84 -2.96
C MET A 41 8.47 9.03 -3.37
N GLN A 42 9.56 9.71 -3.72
CA GLN A 42 10.87 9.08 -3.98
C GLN A 42 11.76 9.16 -2.74
N GLY A 43 12.31 8.02 -2.33
CA GLY A 43 13.24 7.93 -1.20
C GLY A 43 12.59 7.98 0.19
N GLY A 44 11.28 8.20 0.27
CA GLY A 44 10.51 8.03 1.50
C GLY A 44 10.17 6.57 1.80
N LEU A 45 9.33 6.38 2.81
CA LEU A 45 8.96 5.10 3.40
C LEU A 45 7.80 4.41 2.65
N GLY A 46 7.21 5.06 1.65
CA GLY A 46 6.12 4.51 0.85
C GLY A 46 4.73 4.77 1.46
N SER A 47 4.18 3.77 2.16
CA SER A 47 2.84 3.85 2.77
C SER A 47 2.86 4.64 4.07
N GLY A 48 1.77 5.36 4.34
CA GLY A 48 1.50 5.93 5.65
C GLY A 48 1.09 4.88 6.69
N LEU A 49 0.67 3.68 6.25
CA LEU A 49 0.36 2.55 7.11
C LEU A 49 1.59 1.65 7.28
N VAL A 50 2.08 1.50 8.52
CA VAL A 50 3.22 0.61 8.79
C VAL A 50 2.83 -0.84 8.49
N GLY A 51 3.65 -1.51 7.66
CA GLY A 51 3.41 -2.88 7.22
C GLY A 51 2.65 -3.00 5.89
N ASP A 52 2.09 -1.91 5.37
CA ASP A 52 1.45 -1.90 4.05
C ASP A 52 2.50 -1.79 2.94
N THR A 53 2.48 -2.74 2.01
CA THR A 53 3.39 -2.73 0.86
C THR A 53 2.81 -1.86 -0.26
N ILE A 54 3.60 -0.88 -0.70
CA ILE A 54 3.34 -0.14 -1.94
C ILE A 54 4.16 -0.77 -3.06
N GLY A 55 3.54 -0.87 -4.24
CA GLY A 55 4.20 -1.39 -5.44
C GLY A 55 5.07 -0.33 -6.10
N ASN A 56 4.61 0.22 -7.22
CA ASN A 56 5.40 1.11 -8.05
C ASN A 56 5.55 2.52 -7.43
N HIS A 57 6.71 2.78 -6.80
CA HIS A 57 7.08 4.07 -6.20
C HIS A 57 7.26 5.23 -7.20
N ASN A 58 7.17 4.98 -8.52
CA ASN A 58 7.07 6.07 -9.49
C ASN A 58 5.70 6.76 -9.44
N PHE A 59 4.67 6.07 -8.94
CA PHE A 59 3.27 6.53 -9.00
C PHE A 59 2.53 6.45 -7.68
N HIS A 60 3.07 5.76 -6.68
CA HIS A 60 2.37 5.45 -5.44
C HIS A 60 3.19 5.78 -4.20
N GLY A 61 2.49 6.18 -3.15
CA GLY A 61 3.06 6.53 -1.86
C GLY A 61 3.50 7.98 -1.76
N GLY A 62 4.21 8.27 -0.68
CA GLY A 62 4.60 9.62 -0.32
C GLY A 62 3.49 10.38 0.43
N ASP A 63 3.81 11.57 0.92
CA ASP A 63 2.91 12.32 1.82
C ASP A 63 1.53 12.60 1.21
N ASP A 64 1.46 12.78 -0.12
CA ASP A 64 0.20 13.02 -0.85
C ASP A 64 -0.58 11.74 -1.17
N GLN A 65 0.03 10.57 -1.07
CA GLN A 65 -0.62 9.26 -1.28
C GLN A 65 -0.32 8.31 -0.13
N ALA A 66 -0.38 8.82 1.10
CA ALA A 66 -0.05 8.08 2.32
C ALA A 66 -1.10 7.01 2.65
N VAL A 67 -2.37 7.28 2.35
CA VAL A 67 -3.51 6.37 2.56
C VAL A 67 -4.54 6.56 1.44
N TYR A 68 -5.28 5.51 1.10
CA TYR A 68 -6.45 5.58 0.22
C TYR A 68 -7.71 5.27 1.01
N ALA A 69 -8.79 6.00 0.74
CA ALA A 69 -10.09 5.79 1.36
C ALA A 69 -11.17 5.57 0.28
N TYR A 70 -12.13 4.72 0.57
CA TYR A 70 -13.25 4.39 -0.30
C TYR A 70 -14.51 4.15 0.54
N SER A 71 -15.69 4.45 -0.01
CA SER A 71 -17.00 4.36 0.66
C SER A 71 -17.96 3.46 -0.10
#